data_AF-A0A1I7YYB0-F1
#
_entry.id   AF-A0A1I7YYB0-F1
#
_cell.length_a   1.000
_cell.length_b   1.000
_cell.length_c   1.000
_cell.angle_alpha   90.00
_cell.angle_beta   90.00
_cell.angle_gamma   90.00
#
_symmetry.space_group_name_H-M   'P 1'
#
loop_
_entity.id
_entity.type
_entity.pdbx_description
1 polymer ?
#
loop_
_entity_poly.entity_id
_entity_poly.type
_entity_poly.pdbx_seq_one_letter_code
_entity_poly.pdbx_strand_id
1 'polypeptide(L)'
;MRSHLAILILCLCVQQVLSAKFLDQLSKQGSQLISQSRIPHKTTRQCSCKENDECVAQMKEQAVDCINTCWTKAGTLTEKPQLLKECFIGKRYIVDQFIDCIQNKMNTCVNTDDGPLIPYTDIHQLIRLGEQKIESQVESFKKTIGGGAGNGDVLIDTALDIADCVKECFVSKNANGFCFDRSNCQPLIKEDNSARRSLKYCMRTVGWKKEASELCECAVNAGVSEMSQYCAMLRTIAGARSNDN
;
A
#
# COMPACT_ATOMS: atom_id res chain seq x y z
N MET A 1 13.69 2.87 42.68
CA MET A 1 14.61 3.09 41.54
C MET A 1 14.68 1.94 40.51
N ARG A 2 14.16 0.72 40.77
CA ARG A 2 14.17 -0.38 39.78
C ARG A 2 12.92 -0.46 38.87
N SER A 3 11.81 0.21 39.20
CA SER A 3 10.57 0.17 38.40
C SER A 3 10.51 1.16 37.22
N HIS A 4 11.34 2.20 37.20
CA HIS A 4 11.37 3.15 36.07
C HIS A 4 12.24 2.65 34.89
N LEU A 5 13.18 1.74 35.15
CA LEU A 5 14.05 1.16 34.11
C LEU A 5 13.29 0.14 33.24
N ALA A 6 12.36 -0.63 33.83
CA ALA A 6 11.54 -1.59 33.08
C ALA A 6 10.53 -0.90 32.14
N ILE A 7 9.97 0.24 32.56
CA ILE A 7 9.07 1.05 31.73
C ILE A 7 9.85 1.74 30.59
N LEU A 8 11.06 2.22 30.86
CA LEU A 8 11.93 2.76 29.80
C LEU A 8 12.34 1.68 28.77
N ILE A 9 12.63 0.45 29.21
CA ILE A 9 13.00 -0.67 28.33
C ILE A 9 11.79 -1.18 27.53
N LEU A 10 10.58 -1.22 28.12
CA LEU A 10 9.35 -1.51 27.39
C LEU A 10 9.00 -0.40 26.36
N CYS A 11 9.18 0.88 26.70
CA CYS A 11 9.00 2.00 25.76
C CYS A 11 10.04 2.00 24.62
N LEU A 12 11.29 1.65 24.91
CA LEU A 12 12.36 1.53 23.91
C LEU A 12 12.13 0.33 22.96
N CYS A 13 11.53 -0.76 23.45
CA CYS A 13 11.15 -1.91 22.64
C CYS A 13 9.99 -1.62 21.68
N VAL A 14 9.04 -0.74 22.03
CA VAL A 14 7.93 -0.37 21.13
C VAL A 14 8.40 0.55 19.99
N GLN A 15 9.40 1.41 20.24
CA GLN A 15 9.94 2.32 19.22
C GLN A 15 10.72 1.61 18.08
N GLN A 16 11.30 0.43 18.33
CA GLN A 16 12.12 -0.28 17.34
C GLN A 16 11.34 -1.25 16.42
N VAL A 17 10.05 -1.48 16.68
CA VAL A 17 9.27 -2.52 15.98
C VAL A 17 8.61 -2.02 14.67
N LEU A 18 8.36 -0.71 14.51
CA LEU A 18 7.34 -0.25 13.54
C LEU A 18 7.81 0.65 12.38
N SER A 19 9.07 0.54 11.92
CA SER A 19 9.41 1.12 10.61
C SER A 19 10.43 0.33 9.81
N ALA A 20 11.53 -0.13 10.42
CA ALA A 20 12.50 -0.95 9.67
C ALA A 20 12.01 -2.39 9.46
N LYS A 21 11.58 -3.06 10.54
CA LYS A 21 11.07 -4.44 10.52
C LYS A 21 9.75 -4.57 9.75
N PHE A 22 8.83 -3.62 9.93
CA PHE A 22 7.58 -3.58 9.18
C PHE A 22 7.80 -3.41 7.67
N LEU A 23 8.62 -2.45 7.25
CA LEU A 23 8.94 -2.26 5.83
C LEU A 23 9.76 -3.45 5.26
N ASP A 24 10.60 -4.08 6.07
CA ASP A 24 11.31 -5.30 5.69
C ASP A 24 10.37 -6.49 5.50
N GLN A 25 9.39 -6.63 6.38
CA GLN A 25 8.37 -7.67 6.29
C GLN A 25 7.46 -7.44 5.09
N LEU A 26 6.99 -6.20 4.87
CA LEU A 26 6.20 -5.84 3.69
C LEU A 26 6.97 -6.07 2.39
N SER A 27 8.24 -5.67 2.33
CA SER A 27 9.06 -5.91 1.15
C SER A 27 9.29 -7.40 0.90
N LYS A 28 9.56 -8.19 1.95
CA LYS A 28 9.74 -9.64 1.83
C LYS A 28 8.46 -10.34 1.37
N GLN A 29 7.33 -9.98 1.97
CA GLN A 29 6.03 -10.51 1.57
C GLN A 29 5.70 -10.13 0.12
N GLY A 30 5.93 -8.87 -0.27
CA GLY A 30 5.74 -8.41 -1.64
C GLY A 30 6.56 -9.20 -2.66
N SER A 31 7.87 -9.39 -2.42
CA SER A 31 8.72 -10.20 -3.30
C SER A 31 8.24 -11.66 -3.37
N GLN A 32 7.78 -12.25 -2.28
CA GLN A 32 7.24 -13.62 -2.31
C GLN A 32 5.98 -13.72 -3.20
N LEU A 33 5.08 -12.74 -3.13
CA LEU A 33 3.86 -12.71 -3.96
C LEU A 33 4.20 -12.57 -5.45
N ILE A 34 5.18 -11.72 -5.79
CA ILE A 34 5.67 -11.57 -7.16
C ILE A 34 6.26 -12.89 -7.67
N SER A 35 7.13 -13.53 -6.88
CA SER A 35 7.71 -14.82 -7.22
C SER A 35 6.64 -15.89 -7.46
N GLN A 36 5.63 -15.97 -6.58
CA GLN A 36 4.55 -16.96 -6.64
C GLN A 36 3.52 -16.71 -7.76
N SER A 37 3.45 -15.48 -8.27
CA SER A 37 2.56 -15.14 -9.40
C SER A 37 3.22 -15.33 -10.76
N ARG A 38 4.50 -15.70 -10.82
CA ARG A 38 5.16 -16.02 -12.10
C ARG A 38 4.65 -17.32 -12.69
N ILE A 39 4.47 -17.32 -14.00
CA ILE A 39 4.17 -18.55 -14.75
C ILE A 39 5.51 -19.23 -15.11
N PRO A 40 5.76 -20.47 -14.65
CA PRO A 40 7.01 -21.18 -14.95
C PRO A 40 7.27 -21.26 -16.45
N HIS A 41 8.53 -21.01 -16.85
CA HIS A 41 9.00 -21.05 -18.23
C HIS A 41 8.33 -20.06 -19.22
N LYS A 42 7.44 -19.18 -18.75
CA LYS A 42 6.87 -18.11 -19.57
C LYS A 42 7.68 -16.84 -19.38
N THR A 43 8.10 -16.24 -20.49
CA THR A 43 8.76 -14.94 -20.52
C THR A 43 7.95 -13.94 -21.32
N THR A 44 8.25 -12.67 -21.10
CA THR A 44 7.70 -11.56 -21.87
C THR A 44 8.76 -10.47 -22.04
N ARG A 45 8.55 -9.56 -22.96
CA ARG A 45 9.44 -8.41 -23.17
C ARG A 45 9.37 -7.46 -21.97
N GLN A 46 10.49 -6.90 -21.56
CA GLN A 46 10.47 -5.76 -20.65
C GLN A 46 9.92 -4.53 -21.37
N CYS A 47 8.95 -3.83 -20.77
CA CYS A 47 8.37 -2.64 -21.38
C CYS A 47 9.40 -1.53 -21.61
N SER A 48 9.17 -0.75 -22.67
CA SER A 48 9.79 0.55 -22.81
C SER A 48 9.27 1.50 -21.74
N CYS A 49 10.00 2.57 -21.43
CA CYS A 49 9.55 3.53 -20.42
C CYS A 49 8.27 4.24 -20.84
N LYS A 50 8.08 4.47 -22.14
CA LYS A 50 6.82 4.98 -22.69
C LYS A 50 5.65 4.03 -22.39
N GLU A 51 5.77 2.75 -22.72
CA GLU A 51 4.72 1.75 -22.47
C GLU A 51 4.42 1.59 -20.98
N ASN A 52 5.47 1.59 -20.16
CA ASN A 52 5.37 1.52 -18.71
C ASN A 52 4.58 2.71 -18.14
N ASP A 53 4.88 3.91 -18.59
CA ASP A 53 4.23 5.14 -18.09
C ASP A 53 2.76 5.19 -18.53
N GLU A 54 2.46 4.83 -19.77
CA GLU A 54 1.09 4.70 -20.28
C GLU A 54 0.27 3.69 -19.45
N CYS A 55 0.82 2.51 -19.19
CA CYS A 55 0.14 1.48 -18.42
C CYS A 55 -0.02 1.84 -16.94
N VAL A 56 0.99 2.45 -16.32
CA VAL A 56 0.89 2.93 -14.93
C VAL A 56 -0.13 4.05 -14.81
N ALA A 57 -0.18 4.98 -15.76
CA ALA A 57 -1.20 6.03 -15.79
C ALA A 57 -2.61 5.44 -15.88
N GLN A 58 -2.83 4.47 -16.77
CA GLN A 58 -4.13 3.79 -16.88
C GLN A 58 -4.51 3.06 -15.58
N MET A 59 -3.58 2.35 -14.95
CA MET A 59 -3.85 1.67 -13.68
C MET A 59 -4.20 2.66 -12.57
N LYS A 60 -3.47 3.79 -12.46
CA LYS A 60 -3.76 4.87 -11.50
C LYS A 60 -5.18 5.43 -11.71
N GLU A 61 -5.57 5.69 -12.95
CA GLU A 61 -6.91 6.18 -13.30
C GLU A 61 -8.01 5.17 -12.94
N GLN A 62 -7.85 3.91 -13.34
CA GLN A 62 -8.79 2.84 -13.01
C GLN A 62 -8.96 2.65 -11.51
N ALA A 63 -7.86 2.72 -10.74
CA ALA A 63 -7.92 2.60 -9.28
C ALA A 63 -8.77 3.73 -8.66
N VAL A 64 -8.60 4.97 -9.13
CA VAL A 64 -9.39 6.11 -8.66
C VAL A 64 -10.86 5.98 -9.03
N ASP A 65 -11.15 5.55 -10.26
CA ASP A 65 -12.53 5.33 -10.70
C ASP A 65 -13.22 4.22 -9.88
N CYS A 66 -12.50 3.14 -9.58
CA CYS A 66 -13.01 2.07 -8.73
C CYS A 66 -13.20 2.51 -7.27
N ILE A 67 -12.28 3.27 -6.70
CA ILE A 67 -12.47 3.89 -5.37
C ILE A 67 -13.72 4.77 -5.38
N ASN A 68 -13.90 5.59 -6.42
CA ASN A 68 -15.06 6.47 -6.54
C ASN A 68 -16.38 5.70 -6.58
N THR A 69 -16.41 4.60 -7.33
CA THR A 69 -17.56 3.70 -7.48
C THR A 69 -17.90 2.98 -6.17
N CYS A 70 -16.87 2.48 -5.48
CA CYS A 70 -17.02 1.65 -4.29
C CYS A 70 -17.20 2.42 -2.98
N TRP A 71 -17.03 3.75 -3.02
CA TRP A 71 -17.06 4.58 -1.82
C TRP A 71 -18.40 4.60 -1.08
N THR A 72 -19.48 4.20 -1.73
CA THR A 72 -20.84 4.15 -1.14
C THR A 72 -20.88 3.31 0.14
N LYS A 73 -20.03 2.27 0.25
CA LYS A 73 -19.89 1.43 1.45
C LYS A 73 -19.39 2.20 2.68
N ALA A 74 -18.71 3.34 2.51
CA ALA A 74 -18.20 4.15 3.63
C ALA A 74 -19.31 4.82 4.46
N GLY A 75 -20.56 4.84 3.99
CA GLY A 75 -21.71 5.40 4.72
C GLY A 75 -22.00 4.71 6.05
N THR A 76 -21.48 3.49 6.28
CA THR A 76 -21.59 2.79 7.57
C THR A 76 -20.65 3.35 8.64
N LEU A 77 -19.60 4.08 8.25
CA LEU A 77 -18.55 4.58 9.16
C LEU A 77 -18.80 6.01 9.65
N THR A 78 -19.53 6.80 8.87
CA THR A 78 -19.74 8.21 9.17
C THR A 78 -20.96 8.75 8.41
N GLU A 79 -21.62 9.73 9.02
CA GLU A 79 -22.66 10.54 8.38
C GLU A 79 -22.09 11.50 7.31
N LYS A 80 -20.76 11.66 7.24
CA LYS A 80 -20.05 12.51 6.27
C LYS A 80 -19.16 11.69 5.32
N PRO A 81 -19.69 10.69 4.59
CA PRO A 81 -18.87 9.78 3.80
C PRO A 81 -18.11 10.50 2.68
N GLN A 82 -18.66 11.59 2.12
CA GLN A 82 -17.99 12.38 1.10
C GLN A 82 -16.78 13.15 1.64
N LEU A 83 -16.87 13.72 2.85
CA LEU A 83 -15.74 14.37 3.50
C LEU A 83 -14.63 13.35 3.83
N LEU A 84 -15.03 12.15 4.27
CA LEU A 84 -14.08 11.05 4.46
C LEU A 84 -13.38 10.68 3.15
N LYS A 85 -14.12 10.63 2.03
CA LYS A 85 -13.57 10.40 0.69
C LYS A 85 -12.48 11.38 0.32
N GLU A 86 -12.74 12.66 0.57
CA GLU A 86 -11.82 13.75 0.27
C GLU A 86 -10.51 13.62 1.05
N CYS A 87 -10.56 13.11 2.29
CA CYS A 87 -9.35 12.78 3.05
C CYS A 87 -8.45 11.77 2.32
N PHE A 88 -9.02 10.69 1.77
CA PHE A 88 -8.25 9.66 1.07
C PHE A 88 -7.80 10.12 -0.32
N ILE A 89 -8.69 10.73 -1.10
CA ILE A 89 -8.37 11.21 -2.45
C ILE A 89 -7.35 12.35 -2.40
N GLY A 90 -7.44 13.24 -1.42
CA GLY A 90 -6.47 14.32 -1.20
C GLY A 90 -5.05 13.83 -0.94
N LYS A 91 -4.88 12.56 -0.55
CA LYS A 91 -3.59 11.91 -0.30
C LYS A 91 -3.08 11.08 -1.49
N ARG A 92 -3.78 11.08 -2.63
CA ARG A 92 -3.39 10.37 -3.86
C ARG A 92 -1.97 10.71 -4.33
N TYR A 93 -1.55 11.97 -4.21
CA TYR A 93 -0.23 12.42 -4.67
C TYR A 93 0.93 11.62 -4.05
N ILE A 94 0.74 11.08 -2.85
CA ILE A 94 1.74 10.26 -2.15
C ILE A 94 1.96 8.94 -2.90
N VAL A 95 0.87 8.32 -3.33
CA VAL A 95 0.92 7.08 -4.12
C VAL A 95 1.58 7.36 -5.46
N ASP A 96 1.25 8.48 -6.10
CA ASP A 96 1.85 8.90 -7.36
C ASP A 96 3.37 9.12 -7.18
N GLN A 97 3.80 9.93 -6.21
CA GLN A 97 5.22 10.16 -5.91
C GLN A 97 5.97 8.87 -5.54
N PHE A 98 5.31 7.95 -4.85
CA PHE A 98 5.92 6.67 -4.47
C PHE A 98 6.15 5.78 -5.70
N ILE A 99 5.16 5.66 -6.58
CA ILE A 99 5.26 4.90 -7.83
C ILE A 99 6.35 5.51 -8.72
N ASP A 100 6.35 6.84 -8.88
CA ASP A 100 7.31 7.55 -9.72
C ASP A 100 8.73 7.36 -9.17
N CYS A 101 8.91 7.39 -7.84
CA CYS A 101 10.19 7.08 -7.23
C CYS A 101 10.66 5.65 -7.50
N ILE A 102 9.75 4.66 -7.43
CA ILE A 102 10.07 3.25 -7.72
C ILE A 102 10.53 3.10 -9.16
N GLN A 103 9.76 3.62 -10.12
CA GLN A 103 10.08 3.52 -11.56
C GLN A 103 11.49 4.06 -11.82
N ASN A 104 11.81 5.24 -11.26
CA ASN A 104 13.10 5.91 -11.41
C ASN A 104 14.26 5.21 -10.68
N LYS A 105 14.02 4.59 -9.50
CA LYS A 105 15.10 3.95 -8.72
C LYS A 105 15.35 2.50 -9.07
N MET A 106 14.39 1.81 -9.66
CA MET A 106 14.48 0.37 -9.91
C MET A 106 14.80 0.02 -11.37
N ASN A 107 14.77 1.00 -12.28
CA ASN A 107 14.90 0.79 -13.73
C ASN A 107 13.89 -0.26 -14.20
N THR A 108 12.61 -0.01 -13.91
CA THR A 108 11.52 -0.95 -14.22
C THR A 108 11.28 -1.08 -15.72
N CYS A 109 11.74 -0.13 -16.51
CA CYS A 109 11.59 -0.05 -17.96
C CYS A 109 12.94 0.20 -18.65
N VAL A 110 12.94 0.13 -19.98
CA VAL A 110 14.10 0.45 -20.83
C VAL A 110 13.76 1.57 -21.83
N ASN A 111 14.76 2.27 -22.36
CA ASN A 111 14.55 3.37 -23.32
C ASN A 111 14.35 2.90 -24.77
N THR A 112 14.02 1.63 -24.98
CA THR A 112 13.85 1.00 -26.30
C THR A 112 12.55 0.23 -26.31
N ASP A 113 11.89 0.16 -27.46
CA ASP A 113 10.69 -0.65 -27.66
C ASP A 113 11.03 -2.16 -27.70
N ASP A 114 12.29 -2.52 -27.92
CA ASP A 114 12.78 -3.91 -27.91
C ASP A 114 13.52 -4.24 -26.61
N GLY A 115 12.79 -4.27 -25.48
CA GLY A 115 13.37 -4.63 -24.19
C GLY A 115 13.81 -6.10 -24.09
N PRO A 116 14.69 -6.44 -23.12
CA PRO A 116 15.11 -7.82 -22.89
C PRO A 116 13.94 -8.70 -22.44
N LEU A 117 14.05 -10.01 -22.61
CA LEU A 117 13.09 -10.97 -22.06
C LEU A 117 13.23 -11.07 -20.54
N ILE A 118 12.10 -11.00 -19.85
CA ILE A 118 11.96 -11.12 -18.39
C ILE A 118 10.93 -12.21 -18.04
N PRO A 119 10.96 -12.76 -16.82
CA PRO A 119 9.92 -13.70 -16.37
C PRO A 119 8.53 -13.07 -16.38
N TYR A 120 7.54 -13.77 -16.94
CA TYR A 120 6.16 -13.29 -16.98
C TYR A 120 5.49 -13.46 -15.61
N THR A 121 4.90 -12.38 -15.11
CA THR A 121 4.13 -12.32 -13.86
C THR A 121 2.65 -12.22 -14.18
N ASP A 122 1.82 -13.14 -13.68
CA ASP A 122 0.38 -13.07 -13.85
C ASP A 122 -0.22 -12.04 -12.88
N ILE A 123 -0.73 -10.93 -13.41
CA ILE A 123 -1.25 -9.81 -12.61
C ILE A 123 -2.54 -10.21 -11.89
N HIS A 124 -3.40 -11.04 -12.48
CA HIS A 124 -4.59 -11.56 -11.81
C HIS A 124 -4.20 -12.42 -10.61
N GLN A 125 -3.24 -13.33 -10.82
CA GLN A 125 -2.72 -14.18 -9.76
C GLN A 125 -2.04 -13.35 -8.66
N LEU A 126 -1.29 -12.29 -9.02
CA LEU A 126 -0.66 -11.39 -8.06
C LEU A 126 -1.70 -10.69 -7.16
N ILE A 127 -2.78 -10.16 -7.75
CA ILE A 127 -3.89 -9.53 -7.01
C ILE A 127 -4.54 -10.55 -6.07
N ARG A 128 -4.87 -11.74 -6.58
CA ARG A 128 -5.49 -12.82 -5.80
C ARG A 128 -4.62 -13.28 -4.62
N LEU A 129 -3.32 -13.47 -4.84
CA LEU A 129 -2.39 -13.85 -3.77
C LEU A 129 -2.22 -12.70 -2.76
N GLY A 130 -2.24 -11.44 -3.21
CA GLY A 130 -2.21 -10.26 -2.35
C GLY A 130 -3.41 -10.20 -1.41
N GLU A 131 -4.61 -10.40 -1.95
CA GLU A 131 -5.86 -10.49 -1.19
C GLU A 131 -5.80 -11.58 -0.12
N GLN A 132 -5.47 -12.83 -0.50
CA GLN A 132 -5.34 -13.93 0.46
C GLN A 132 -4.32 -13.62 1.57
N LYS A 133 -3.25 -12.89 1.23
CA LYS A 133 -2.25 -12.48 2.20
C LYS A 133 -2.76 -11.42 3.17
N ILE A 134 -3.62 -10.51 2.71
CA ILE A 134 -4.31 -9.53 3.56
C ILE A 134 -5.30 -10.25 4.48
N GLU A 135 -6.18 -11.08 3.93
CA GLU A 135 -7.18 -11.85 4.69
C GLU A 135 -6.54 -12.67 5.80
N SER A 136 -5.42 -13.36 5.51
CA SER A 136 -4.69 -14.15 6.50
C SER A 136 -4.14 -13.35 7.70
N GLN A 137 -4.06 -12.02 7.58
CA GLN A 137 -3.55 -11.12 8.60
C GLN A 137 -4.64 -10.35 9.35
N VAL A 138 -5.89 -10.36 8.87
CA VAL A 138 -7.01 -9.59 9.43
C VAL A 138 -7.21 -9.90 10.91
N GLU A 139 -7.30 -11.17 11.29
CA GLU A 139 -7.53 -11.55 12.70
C GLU A 139 -6.39 -11.15 13.65
N SER A 140 -5.15 -11.23 13.17
CA SER A 140 -3.98 -10.78 13.93
C SER A 140 -3.98 -9.26 14.10
N PHE A 141 -4.36 -8.55 13.04
CA PHE A 141 -4.47 -7.10 13.04
C PHE A 141 -5.60 -6.63 13.97
N LYS A 142 -6.79 -7.23 13.88
CA LYS A 142 -7.92 -7.02 14.79
C LYS A 142 -7.52 -7.21 16.25
N LYS A 143 -6.78 -8.28 16.58
CA LYS A 143 -6.27 -8.50 17.95
C LYS A 143 -5.25 -7.46 18.41
N THR A 144 -4.38 -7.00 17.51
CA THR A 144 -3.37 -5.98 17.80
C THR A 144 -4.02 -4.61 18.06
N ILE A 145 -5.13 -4.34 17.38
CA ILE A 145 -5.85 -3.07 17.41
C ILE A 145 -6.99 -3.04 18.43
N GLY A 146 -7.59 -4.21 18.70
CA GLY A 146 -8.76 -4.44 19.56
C GLY A 146 -8.46 -4.59 21.05
N GLY A 147 -7.24 -4.26 21.49
CA GLY A 147 -6.92 -4.12 22.92
C GLY A 147 -7.56 -2.90 23.61
N GLY A 148 -8.36 -2.10 22.89
CA GLY A 148 -9.11 -0.95 23.40
C GLY A 148 -10.61 -1.09 23.08
N ALA A 149 -11.45 -0.79 24.06
CA ALA A 149 -12.91 -0.96 24.03
C ALA A 149 -13.63 -0.05 22.99
N GLY A 150 -13.59 -0.38 21.70
CA GLY A 150 -14.26 0.39 20.63
C GLY A 150 -14.67 -0.44 19.41
N ASN A 151 -15.35 0.19 18.44
CA ASN A 151 -15.88 -0.41 17.21
C ASN A 151 -14.80 -0.67 16.12
N GLY A 152 -13.59 -1.09 16.51
CA GLY A 152 -12.48 -1.32 15.57
C GLY A 152 -12.78 -2.38 14.50
N ASP A 153 -13.63 -3.35 14.84
CA ASP A 153 -14.07 -4.39 13.90
C ASP A 153 -14.90 -3.81 12.76
N VAL A 154 -15.83 -2.88 13.05
CA VAL A 154 -16.66 -2.22 12.03
C VAL A 154 -15.81 -1.40 11.05
N LEU A 155 -14.78 -0.72 11.57
CA LEU A 155 -13.82 0.02 10.75
C LEU A 155 -13.07 -0.92 9.80
N ILE A 156 -12.53 -2.02 10.33
CA ILE A 156 -11.74 -3.00 9.58
C ILE A 156 -12.62 -3.71 8.55
N ASP A 157 -13.80 -4.17 8.95
CA ASP A 157 -14.73 -4.89 8.08
C ASP A 157 -15.24 -3.99 6.96
N THR A 158 -15.58 -2.72 7.24
CA THR A 158 -15.96 -1.77 6.18
C THR A 158 -14.78 -1.47 5.24
N ALA A 159 -13.55 -1.38 5.76
CA ALA A 159 -12.37 -1.17 4.92
C ALA A 159 -12.11 -2.37 3.99
N LEU A 160 -12.31 -3.60 4.48
CA LEU A 160 -12.23 -4.82 3.68
C LEU A 160 -13.32 -4.84 2.60
N ASP A 161 -14.56 -4.52 2.95
CA ASP A 161 -15.69 -4.41 2.02
C ASP A 161 -15.44 -3.40 0.87
N ILE A 162 -14.84 -2.25 1.20
CA ILE A 162 -14.44 -1.25 0.19
C ILE A 162 -13.31 -1.82 -0.67
N ALA A 163 -12.29 -2.42 -0.06
CA ALA A 163 -11.15 -3.00 -0.77
C ALA A 163 -11.56 -4.11 -1.74
N ASP A 164 -12.47 -4.99 -1.33
CA ASP A 164 -13.02 -6.05 -2.16
C ASP A 164 -13.80 -5.51 -3.35
N CYS A 165 -14.66 -4.52 -3.13
CA CYS A 165 -15.35 -3.85 -4.23
C CYS A 165 -14.37 -3.20 -5.22
N VAL A 166 -13.34 -2.50 -4.72
CA VAL A 166 -12.33 -1.84 -5.57
C VAL A 166 -11.57 -2.88 -6.39
N LYS A 167 -11.17 -3.99 -5.77
CA LYS A 167 -10.52 -5.13 -6.43
C LYS A 167 -11.41 -5.70 -7.53
N GLU A 168 -12.67 -6.01 -7.23
CA GLU A 168 -13.62 -6.55 -8.21
C GLU A 168 -13.83 -5.60 -9.39
N CYS A 169 -14.02 -4.31 -9.11
CA CYS A 169 -14.10 -3.27 -10.13
C CYS A 169 -12.84 -3.23 -11.00
N PHE A 170 -11.65 -3.25 -10.38
CA PHE A 170 -10.37 -3.14 -11.08
C PHE A 170 -10.11 -4.36 -11.96
N VAL A 171 -10.38 -5.56 -11.44
CA VAL A 171 -10.28 -6.83 -12.20
C VAL A 171 -11.28 -6.85 -13.35
N SER A 172 -12.53 -6.42 -13.12
CA SER A 172 -13.57 -6.35 -14.15
C SER A 172 -13.19 -5.42 -15.29
N LYS A 173 -12.65 -4.23 -15.00
CA LYS A 173 -12.14 -3.28 -16.00
C LYS A 173 -10.99 -3.85 -16.84
N ASN A 174 -10.31 -4.90 -16.37
CA ASN A 174 -9.21 -5.57 -17.05
C ASN A 174 -9.55 -7.01 -17.46
N ALA A 175 -10.84 -7.35 -17.59
CA ALA A 175 -11.27 -8.70 -18.00
C ALA A 175 -10.71 -9.13 -19.37
N ASN A 176 -10.42 -8.16 -20.25
CA ASN A 176 -9.79 -8.38 -21.56
C ASN A 176 -8.25 -8.23 -21.50
N GLY A 177 -7.64 -8.57 -20.37
CA GLY A 177 -6.21 -8.41 -20.08
C GLY A 177 -5.88 -7.02 -19.54
N PHE A 178 -4.85 -6.94 -18.70
CA PHE A 178 -4.31 -5.67 -18.20
C PHE A 178 -3.58 -4.91 -19.31
N CYS A 179 -3.30 -3.62 -19.10
CA CYS A 179 -2.53 -2.82 -20.06
C CYS A 179 -1.25 -3.52 -20.52
N PHE A 180 -0.48 -4.04 -19.58
CA PHE A 180 0.75 -4.78 -19.82
C PHE A 180 0.54 -6.05 -20.67
N ASP A 181 -0.57 -6.77 -20.46
CA ASP A 181 -0.89 -7.93 -21.28
C ASP A 181 -1.21 -7.52 -22.72
N ARG A 182 -1.94 -6.41 -22.92
CA ARG A 182 -2.30 -5.90 -24.24
C ARG A 182 -1.09 -5.31 -24.99
N SER A 183 -0.14 -4.71 -24.26
CA SER A 183 1.12 -4.20 -24.80
C SER A 183 2.19 -5.30 -24.98
N ASN A 184 1.89 -6.56 -24.62
CA ASN A 184 2.82 -7.69 -24.66
C ASN A 184 4.17 -7.39 -24.00
N CYS A 185 4.15 -6.70 -22.87
CA CYS A 185 5.35 -6.35 -22.11
C CYS A 185 5.04 -6.24 -20.62
N GLN A 186 6.06 -6.34 -19.76
CA GLN A 186 5.91 -6.07 -18.33
C GLN A 186 7.05 -5.20 -17.79
N PRO A 187 6.82 -4.44 -16.70
CA PRO A 187 7.92 -3.81 -16.00
C PRO A 187 8.80 -4.87 -15.34
N LEU A 188 10.12 -4.65 -15.35
CA LEU A 188 11.04 -5.48 -14.59
C LEU A 188 10.84 -5.23 -13.09
N ILE A 189 10.37 -6.25 -12.39
CA ILE A 189 10.27 -6.25 -10.93
C ILE A 189 11.45 -7.02 -10.35
N LYS A 190 12.43 -6.29 -9.81
CA LYS A 190 13.58 -6.87 -9.10
C LYS A 190 13.16 -7.32 -7.71
N GLU A 191 13.64 -8.49 -7.29
CA GLU A 191 13.35 -9.08 -5.96
C GLU A 191 14.62 -9.19 -5.09
N ASP A 192 15.66 -8.43 -5.45
CA ASP A 192 16.94 -8.45 -4.75
C ASP A 192 17.00 -7.44 -3.59
N ASN A 193 18.13 -7.43 -2.89
CA ASN A 193 18.39 -6.49 -1.80
C ASN A 193 18.47 -5.02 -2.27
N SER A 194 18.66 -4.74 -3.56
CA SER A 194 18.63 -3.38 -4.11
C SER A 194 17.20 -2.89 -4.23
N ALA A 195 16.27 -3.72 -4.69
CA ALA A 195 14.84 -3.44 -4.74
C ALA A 195 14.29 -3.07 -3.35
N ARG A 196 14.62 -3.87 -2.34
CA ARG A 196 14.23 -3.59 -0.94
C ARG A 196 14.74 -2.24 -0.44
N ARG A 197 15.97 -1.87 -0.81
CA ARG A 197 16.56 -0.56 -0.46
C ARG A 197 15.85 0.58 -1.17
N SER A 198 15.53 0.43 -2.45
CA SER A 198 14.78 1.41 -3.24
C SER A 198 13.37 1.62 -2.68
N LEU A 199 12.65 0.55 -2.33
CA LEU A 199 11.33 0.64 -1.69
C LEU A 199 11.38 1.43 -0.37
N LYS A 200 12.35 1.12 0.50
CA LYS A 200 12.56 1.87 1.75
C LYS A 200 12.90 3.33 1.50
N TYR A 201 13.73 3.61 0.51
CA TYR A 201 14.09 4.97 0.13
C TYR A 201 12.85 5.73 -0.33
N CYS A 202 12.10 5.22 -1.30
CA CYS A 202 10.91 5.86 -1.83
C CYS A 202 9.84 6.08 -0.77
N MET A 203 9.62 5.10 0.10
CA MET A 203 8.69 5.22 1.23
C MET A 203 9.09 6.37 2.18
N ARG A 204 10.39 6.57 2.43
CA ARG A 204 10.88 7.70 3.23
C ARG A 204 10.73 9.02 2.51
N THR A 205 11.03 9.07 1.21
CA THR A 205 10.96 10.28 0.38
C THR A 205 9.56 10.88 0.39
N VAL A 206 8.51 10.04 0.33
CA VAL A 206 7.11 10.52 0.35
C VAL A 206 6.60 10.87 1.74
N GLY A 207 7.43 10.80 2.79
CA GLY A 207 7.05 11.24 4.14
C GLY A 207 5.91 10.44 4.75
N TRP A 208 5.75 9.15 4.39
CA TRP A 208 4.55 8.33 4.65
C TRP A 208 3.98 8.40 6.08
N LYS A 209 4.84 8.55 7.09
CA LYS A 209 4.42 8.64 8.51
C LYS A 209 3.62 9.90 8.81
N LYS A 210 4.12 11.04 8.33
CA LYS A 210 3.45 12.34 8.49
C LYS A 210 2.10 12.27 7.78
N GLU A 211 2.10 11.74 6.58
CA GLU A 211 0.91 11.63 5.76
C GLU A 211 -0.16 10.71 6.35
N ALA A 212 0.25 9.55 6.88
CA ALA A 212 -0.65 8.65 7.60
C ALA A 212 -1.25 9.32 8.84
N SER A 213 -0.46 10.12 9.57
CA SER A 213 -0.96 10.91 10.70
C SER A 213 -2.00 11.93 10.25
N GLU A 214 -1.73 12.71 9.21
CA GLU A 214 -2.66 13.73 8.69
C GLU A 214 -3.95 13.10 8.13
N LEU A 215 -3.85 11.97 7.44
CA LEU A 215 -5.00 11.22 6.95
C LEU A 215 -5.90 10.76 8.11
N CYS A 216 -5.29 10.29 9.21
CA CYS A 216 -6.01 9.87 10.39
C CYS A 216 -6.79 11.04 11.03
N GLU A 217 -6.14 12.19 11.22
CA GLU A 217 -6.82 13.40 11.75
C GLU A 217 -7.97 13.83 10.84
N CYS A 218 -7.77 13.78 9.52
CA CYS A 218 -8.81 14.11 8.56
C CYS A 218 -10.02 13.16 8.70
N ALA A 219 -9.78 11.85 8.83
CA ALA A 219 -10.84 10.86 9.02
C ALA A 219 -11.63 11.07 10.33
N VAL A 220 -10.96 11.45 11.41
CA VAL A 220 -11.62 11.82 12.68
C VAL A 220 -12.49 13.07 12.49
N ASN A 221 -11.98 14.10 11.82
CA ASN A 221 -12.74 15.31 11.51
C ASN A 221 -13.92 15.04 10.56
N ALA A 222 -13.78 14.01 9.72
CA ALA A 222 -14.84 13.48 8.87
C ALA A 222 -15.85 12.59 9.61
N GLY A 223 -15.75 12.44 10.94
CA GLY A 223 -16.75 11.77 11.77
C GLY A 223 -16.41 10.34 12.17
N VAL A 224 -15.23 9.81 11.80
CA VAL A 224 -14.77 8.48 12.23
C VAL A 224 -14.07 8.58 13.59
N SER A 225 -14.85 8.89 14.63
CA SER A 225 -14.34 9.26 15.96
C SER A 225 -13.46 8.18 16.60
N GLU A 226 -13.73 6.92 16.30
CA GLU A 226 -13.03 5.72 16.77
C GLU A 226 -11.56 5.70 16.32
N MET A 227 -11.20 6.48 15.29
CA MET A 227 -9.82 6.60 14.83
C MET A 227 -8.92 7.44 15.75
N SER A 228 -9.50 8.26 16.64
CA SER A 228 -8.77 9.26 17.45
C SER A 228 -7.58 8.66 18.24
N GLN A 229 -7.79 7.49 18.85
CA GLN A 229 -6.73 6.80 19.61
C GLN A 229 -5.55 6.37 18.72
N TYR A 230 -5.80 6.00 17.46
CA TYR A 230 -4.76 5.62 16.51
C TYR A 230 -4.05 6.85 15.95
N CYS A 231 -4.74 7.99 15.81
CA CYS A 231 -4.13 9.23 15.34
C CYS A 231 -3.07 9.75 16.32
N ALA A 232 -3.32 9.67 17.63
CA ALA A 232 -2.34 10.02 18.65
C ALA A 232 -1.05 9.17 18.56
N MET A 233 -1.21 7.87 18.31
CA MET A 233 -0.09 6.96 18.09
C MET A 233 0.70 7.34 16.82
N LEU A 234 0.01 7.57 15.71
CA LEU A 234 0.63 7.95 14.43
C LEU A 234 1.38 9.29 14.53
N ARG A 235 0.81 10.27 15.23
CA ARG A 235 1.44 11.57 15.48
C ARG A 235 2.76 11.44 16.23
N THR A 236 2.78 10.56 17.24
CA THR A 236 4.00 10.26 18.01
C THR A 236 5.07 9.63 17.10
N ILE A 237 4.67 8.69 16.23
CA ILE A 237 5.58 8.03 15.29
C ILE A 237 6.11 8.99 14.21
N ALA A 238 5.30 9.96 13.79
CA ALA A 238 5.67 11.00 12.84
C ALA A 238 6.63 12.03 13.46
N GLY A 239 6.40 12.46 14.70
CA GLY A 239 7.20 13.45 15.40
C GLY A 239 8.55 12.95 15.94
N ALA A 240 8.71 11.65 16.19
CA ALA A 240 9.92 11.07 16.78
C ALA A 240 11.19 11.13 15.91
N ARG A 241 11.19 11.84 14.77
CA ARG A 241 12.35 11.96 13.87
C ARG A 241 12.64 13.34 13.29
N SER A 242 12.00 14.40 13.76
CA SER A 242 12.42 15.77 13.41
C SER A 242 13.76 16.18 14.06
N ASN A 243 14.38 15.32 14.89
CA ASN A 243 15.62 15.59 15.62
C ASN A 243 16.84 14.71 15.22
N ASP A 244 16.74 13.88 14.19
CA ASP A 244 17.91 13.15 13.66
C ASP A 244 18.37 13.82 12.35
N ASN A 245 19.02 14.99 12.49
CA ASN A 245 19.91 15.56 11.47
C ASN A 245 21.36 15.18 11.83
#